data_AF-K5XKV4-F1
#
_entry.id   AF-K5XKV4-F1
#
_cell.length_a   1.000
_cell.length_b   1.000
_cell.length_c   1.000
_cell.angle_alpha   90.00
_cell.angle_beta   90.00
_cell.angle_gamma   90.00
#
_symmetry.space_group_name_H-M   'P 1'
#
loop_
_entity.id
_entity.type
_entity.pdbx_description
1 polymer ?
#
loop_
_entity_poly.entity_id
_entity_poly.type
_entity_poly.pdbx_seq_one_letter_code
_entity_poly.pdbx_strand_id
1 'polypeptide(L)'
;MHAASIESLEKMDKSLSSKMETFRKAISQSGEDIVFKSFPNKILELTELIESTKNTDSPFHISHTSNATDTTVYPAPSISPAPAGPQPKKRKLDNGPSGADKAPAPSDTKYASFPNHISANQHMVEKVHDIIKKESEELASLVDQVKLWVTLTLPKIEE
;
A
#
# COMPACT_ATOMS: atom_id res chain seq x y z
N MET A 1 49.95 13.91 21.31
CA MET A 1 49.85 12.43 21.18
C MET A 1 48.49 11.94 20.64
N HIS A 2 47.66 12.77 20.00
CA HIS A 2 46.38 12.33 19.40
C HIS A 2 46.41 12.19 17.87
N ALA A 3 47.46 12.67 17.19
CA ALA A 3 47.56 12.63 15.73
C ALA A 3 47.91 11.25 15.16
N ALA A 4 48.50 10.36 15.96
CA ALA A 4 48.94 9.04 15.50
C ALA A 4 47.80 8.00 15.43
N SER A 5 46.60 8.31 15.93
CA SER A 5 45.51 7.33 16.03
C SER A 5 44.60 7.27 14.79
N ILE A 6 44.81 8.13 13.79
CA ILE A 6 44.02 8.14 12.53
C ILE A 6 44.86 7.64 11.33
N GLU A 7 46.20 7.62 11.44
CA GLU A 7 47.11 7.23 10.35
C GLU A 7 47.21 5.71 10.11
N SER A 8 46.37 4.91 10.77
CA SER A 8 46.32 3.45 10.63
C SER A 8 44.92 2.92 10.35
N LEU A 9 44.13 3.63 9.54
CA LEU A 9 43.01 2.98 8.85
C LEU A 9 43.58 2.26 7.62
N GLU A 10 44.02 1.03 7.88
CA GLU A 10 44.32 -0.09 6.97
C GLU A 10 44.73 0.27 5.54
N LYS A 11 45.95 -0.12 5.15
CA LYS A 11 46.27 -0.32 3.73
C LYS A 11 45.28 -1.34 3.17
N MET A 12 44.20 -0.84 2.57
CA MET A 12 43.17 -1.64 1.93
C MET A 12 43.85 -2.55 0.90
N ASP A 13 43.56 -3.84 0.96
CA ASP A 13 44.10 -4.79 0.00
C ASP A 13 43.86 -4.31 -1.44
N LYS A 14 44.84 -4.49 -2.33
CA LYS A 14 44.80 -3.95 -3.69
C LYS A 14 43.61 -4.49 -4.49
N SER A 15 43.22 -5.75 -4.27
CA SER A 15 42.03 -6.34 -4.88
C SER A 15 40.75 -5.70 -4.35
N LEU A 16 40.68 -5.47 -3.03
CA LEU A 16 39.54 -4.82 -2.40
C LEU A 16 39.37 -3.37 -2.87
N SER A 17 40.47 -2.61 -2.97
CA SER A 17 40.46 -1.24 -3.49
C SER A 17 39.94 -1.16 -4.93
N SER A 18 40.37 -2.09 -5.79
CA SER A 18 39.90 -2.16 -7.18
C SER A 18 38.40 -2.49 -7.28
N LYS A 19 37.90 -3.38 -6.42
CA LYS A 19 36.46 -3.68 -6.34
C LYS A 19 35.65 -2.47 -5.87
N MET A 20 36.15 -1.72 -4.88
CA MET A 20 35.51 -0.49 -4.40
C MET A 20 35.45 0.60 -5.47
N GLU A 21 36.51 0.78 -6.24
CA GLU A 21 36.53 1.75 -7.34
C GLU A 21 35.54 1.36 -8.44
N THR A 22 35.49 0.07 -8.80
CA THR A 22 34.50 -0.45 -9.75
C THR A 22 33.07 -0.22 -9.26
N PHE A 23 32.82 -0.50 -7.98
CA PHE A 23 31.51 -0.27 -7.35
C PHE A 23 31.11 1.21 -7.36
N ARG A 24 32.04 2.12 -7.01
CA ARG A 24 31.80 3.58 -7.08
C ARG A 24 31.47 4.02 -8.50
N LYS A 25 32.21 3.55 -9.50
CA LYS A 25 31.94 3.86 -10.90
C LYS A 25 30.56 3.37 -11.34
N ALA A 26 30.18 2.16 -10.94
CA ALA A 26 28.87 1.59 -11.24
C ALA A 26 27.74 2.41 -10.61
N ILE A 27 27.89 2.85 -9.37
CA ILE A 27 26.92 3.73 -8.70
C ILE A 27 26.83 5.08 -9.40
N SER A 28 27.96 5.69 -9.78
CA SER A 28 27.95 6.96 -10.50
C SER A 28 27.20 6.87 -11.82
N GLN A 29 27.51 5.85 -12.61
CA GLN A 29 26.81 5.61 -13.87
C GLN A 29 25.31 5.37 -13.65
N SER A 30 24.96 4.52 -12.67
CA SER A 30 23.56 4.23 -12.34
C SER A 30 22.81 5.48 -11.89
N GLY A 31 23.41 6.31 -11.03
CA GLY A 31 22.79 7.55 -10.54
C GLY A 31 22.53 8.54 -11.68
N GLU A 32 23.50 8.73 -12.57
CA GLU A 32 23.36 9.57 -13.76
C GLU A 32 22.25 9.05 -14.68
N ASP A 33 22.26 7.76 -15.01
CA ASP A 33 21.24 7.16 -15.87
C ASP A 33 19.83 7.30 -15.26
N ILE A 34 19.68 7.11 -13.95
CA ILE A 34 18.40 7.25 -13.28
C ILE A 34 17.90 8.69 -13.35
N VAL A 35 18.74 9.67 -12.99
CA VAL A 35 18.33 11.07 -12.89
C VAL A 35 18.08 11.68 -14.27
N PHE A 36 18.89 11.36 -15.27
CA PHE A 36 18.79 11.98 -16.59
C PHE A 36 17.95 11.21 -17.60
N LYS A 37 17.65 9.93 -17.35
CA LYS A 37 16.83 9.11 -18.27
C LYS A 37 15.63 8.52 -17.57
N SER A 38 15.82 7.74 -16.50
CA SER A 38 14.73 6.99 -15.88
C SER A 38 13.66 7.92 -15.30
N PHE A 39 14.02 8.89 -14.47
CA PHE A 39 13.06 9.80 -13.86
C PHE A 39 12.27 10.63 -14.88
N PRO A 40 12.90 11.30 -15.88
CA PRO A 40 12.13 11.97 -16.94
C PRO A 40 11.16 11.04 -17.66
N ASN A 41 11.58 9.81 -17.99
CA ASN A 41 10.70 8.84 -18.66
C ASN A 41 9.54 8.39 -17.76
N LYS A 42 9.79 8.10 -16.48
CA LYS A 42 8.73 7.72 -15.52
C LYS A 42 7.73 8.86 -15.31
N ILE A 43 8.18 10.11 -15.32
CA ILE A 43 7.27 11.27 -15.25
C ILE A 43 6.30 11.27 -16.44
N LEU A 44 6.79 11.03 -17.66
CA LEU A 44 5.97 10.97 -18.86
C LEU A 44 5.00 9.78 -18.81
N GLU A 45 5.49 8.58 -18.47
CA GLU A 45 4.68 7.36 -18.35
C GLU A 45 3.56 7.52 -17.32
N LEU A 46 3.88 8.01 -16.12
CA LEU A 46 2.88 8.19 -15.05
C LEU A 46 1.89 9.31 -15.38
N THR A 47 2.31 10.34 -16.13
CA THR A 47 1.40 11.37 -16.62
C THR A 47 0.39 10.79 -17.61
N GLU A 48 0.84 9.96 -18.55
CA GLU A 48 -0.03 9.25 -19.48
C GLU A 48 -0.99 8.30 -18.73
N LEU A 49 -0.51 7.60 -17.70
CA LEU A 49 -1.35 6.77 -16.85
C LEU A 49 -2.45 7.58 -16.15
N ILE A 50 -2.13 8.77 -15.65
CA ILE A 50 -3.11 9.69 -15.05
C ILE A 50 -4.13 10.14 -16.10
N GLU A 51 -3.70 10.49 -17.31
CA GLU A 51 -4.61 10.88 -18.38
C GLU A 51 -5.53 9.74 -18.81
N SER A 52 -5.02 8.49 -18.80
CA SER A 52 -5.80 7.29 -19.12
C SER A 52 -7.01 7.12 -18.20
N THR A 53 -6.98 7.63 -16.97
CA THR A 53 -8.09 7.50 -16.00
C THR A 53 -9.40 8.13 -16.49
N LYS A 54 -9.35 8.99 -17.51
CA LYS A 54 -10.52 9.58 -18.19
C LYS A 54 -11.20 8.62 -19.17
N ASN A 55 -10.50 7.57 -19.60
CA ASN A 55 -11.02 6.57 -20.54
C ASN A 55 -11.66 5.43 -19.75
N THR A 56 -12.84 4.97 -20.18
CA THR A 56 -13.58 3.89 -19.51
C THR A 56 -12.88 2.54 -19.53
N ASP A 57 -11.89 2.36 -20.42
CA ASP A 57 -11.08 1.15 -20.53
C ASP A 57 -9.91 1.12 -19.52
N SER A 58 -9.61 2.25 -18.88
CA SER A 58 -8.54 2.32 -17.87
C SER A 58 -8.98 1.65 -16.57
N PRO A 59 -8.13 0.81 -15.95
CA PRO A 59 -8.46 0.18 -14.67
C PRO A 59 -8.67 1.21 -13.54
N PHE A 60 -8.20 2.45 -13.72
CA PHE A 60 -8.36 3.54 -12.76
C PHE A 60 -9.62 4.39 -12.99
N HIS A 61 -10.42 4.09 -14.02
CA HIS A 61 -11.62 4.86 -14.31
C HIS A 61 -12.68 4.66 -13.20
N ILE A 62 -13.32 5.77 -12.80
CA ILE A 62 -14.23 5.80 -11.64
C ILE A 62 -15.45 4.87 -11.79
N SER A 63 -15.90 4.60 -13.03
CA SER A 63 -17.04 3.71 -13.28
C SER A 63 -16.84 2.28 -12.75
N HIS A 64 -15.61 1.83 -12.53
CA HIS A 64 -15.36 0.52 -11.96
C HIS A 64 -15.69 0.43 -10.47
N THR A 65 -15.77 1.57 -9.76
CA THR A 65 -16.03 1.60 -8.31
C THR A 65 -17.46 1.20 -7.94
N SER A 66 -18.44 1.55 -8.77
CA SER A 66 -19.86 1.27 -8.52
C SER A 66 -20.24 -0.19 -8.74
N ASN A 67 -19.52 -0.89 -9.62
CA ASN A 67 -19.87 -2.26 -10.01
C ASN A 67 -19.07 -3.32 -9.25
N ALA A 68 -17.92 -2.96 -8.68
CA ALA A 68 -17.00 -3.90 -8.05
C ALA A 68 -17.08 -3.94 -6.52
N THR A 69 -17.84 -3.03 -5.90
CA THR A 69 -18.01 -3.00 -4.45
C THR A 69 -19.34 -3.66 -4.09
N ASP A 70 -19.26 -4.81 -3.44
CA ASP A 70 -20.44 -5.45 -2.86
C ASP A 70 -20.87 -4.68 -1.61
N THR A 71 -22.04 -4.05 -1.69
CA THR A 71 -22.65 -3.30 -0.57
C THR A 71 -23.67 -4.14 0.19
N THR A 72 -23.82 -5.43 -0.17
CA THR A 72 -24.82 -6.32 0.40
C THR A 72 -24.44 -6.69 1.83
N VAL A 73 -25.31 -6.35 2.78
CA VAL A 73 -25.22 -6.86 4.15
C VAL A 73 -25.79 -8.28 4.14
N TYR A 74 -24.92 -9.28 4.04
CA TYR A 74 -25.34 -10.67 4.05
C TYR A 74 -25.88 -11.07 5.43
N PRO A 75 -27.03 -11.75 5.50
CA PRO A 75 -27.54 -12.29 6.76
C PRO A 75 -26.63 -13.43 7.24
N ALA A 76 -26.54 -13.60 8.56
CA ALA A 76 -25.80 -14.71 9.15
C ALA A 76 -26.30 -16.04 8.54
N PRO A 77 -25.40 -16.97 8.14
CA PRO A 77 -25.80 -18.26 7.60
C PRO A 77 -26.79 -18.92 8.55
N SER A 78 -27.96 -19.31 8.03
CA SER A 78 -28.99 -19.99 8.82
C SER A 78 -28.42 -21.32 9.32
N ILE A 79 -27.91 -21.32 10.54
CA ILE A 79 -27.57 -22.55 11.24
C ILE A 79 -28.92 -23.22 11.51
N SER A 80 -29.15 -24.36 10.84
CA SER A 80 -30.29 -25.23 11.10
C SER A 80 -30.46 -25.47 12.62
N PRO A 81 -31.70 -25.63 13.11
CA PRO A 81 -32.01 -25.47 14.52
C PRO A 81 -31.52 -26.66 15.34
N ALA A 82 -30.51 -26.44 16.20
CA ALA A 82 -30.18 -27.34 17.30
C ALA A 82 -29.58 -26.55 18.48
N PRO A 83 -29.78 -27.00 19.73
CA PRO A 83 -30.41 -26.17 20.76
C PRO A 83 -29.42 -25.55 21.78
N ALA A 84 -29.93 -24.56 22.50
CA ALA A 84 -29.42 -24.03 23.79
C ALA A 84 -28.19 -23.11 23.74
N GLY A 85 -28.40 -21.88 23.24
CA GLY A 85 -27.63 -20.69 23.64
C GLY A 85 -28.45 -19.80 24.59
N PRO A 86 -27.83 -19.07 25.54
CA PRO A 86 -28.51 -18.47 26.67
C PRO A 86 -29.39 -17.29 26.24
N GLN A 87 -30.70 -17.46 26.43
CA GLN A 87 -31.72 -16.46 26.20
C GLN A 87 -31.42 -15.18 27.01
N PRO A 88 -31.27 -14.00 26.39
CA PRO A 88 -31.22 -12.76 27.15
C PRO A 88 -32.59 -12.54 27.81
N LYS A 89 -32.60 -12.51 29.15
CA LYS A 89 -33.77 -12.28 30.01
C LYS A 89 -34.57 -11.07 29.51
N LYS A 90 -35.69 -11.33 28.83
CA LYS A 90 -36.73 -10.32 28.59
C LYS A 90 -37.33 -9.92 29.93
N ARG A 91 -37.23 -8.64 30.31
CA ARG A 91 -38.05 -8.05 31.37
C ARG A 91 -39.51 -8.23 30.97
N LYS A 92 -40.27 -8.92 31.82
CA LYS A 92 -41.73 -9.08 31.72
C LYS A 92 -42.36 -7.70 32.01
N LEU A 93 -43.01 -7.10 31.01
CA LEU A 93 -43.96 -6.02 31.23
C LEU A 93 -45.35 -6.63 31.07
N ASP A 94 -46.18 -6.45 32.10
CA ASP A 94 -47.51 -7.01 32.23
C ASP A 94 -48.54 -6.11 31.49
N ASN A 95 -49.47 -6.77 30.78
CA ASN A 95 -50.76 -6.31 30.23
C ASN A 95 -50.88 -5.22 29.12
N GLY A 96 -51.50 -5.61 27.99
CA GLY A 96 -52.26 -4.74 27.05
C GLY A 96 -52.21 -5.17 25.57
N PRO A 97 -53.32 -5.15 24.79
CA PRO A 97 -53.64 -6.17 23.78
C PRO A 97 -53.12 -5.93 22.34
N SER A 98 -53.11 -7.03 21.58
CA SER A 98 -52.84 -7.20 20.16
C SER A 98 -53.25 -6.04 19.24
N GLY A 99 -52.34 -5.63 18.36
CA GLY A 99 -52.59 -4.73 17.25
C GLY A 99 -51.41 -4.77 16.27
N ALA A 100 -51.75 -4.85 14.99
CA ALA A 100 -50.87 -5.12 13.87
C ALA A 100 -49.81 -4.03 13.61
N ASP A 101 -48.91 -4.36 12.68
CA ASP A 101 -48.07 -3.46 11.90
C ASP A 101 -46.88 -2.82 12.64
N LYS A 102 -45.86 -3.64 12.88
CA LYS A 102 -44.50 -3.12 13.04
C LYS A 102 -43.97 -2.64 11.69
N ALA A 103 -44.12 -1.35 11.46
CA ALA A 103 -43.31 -0.57 10.53
C ALA A 103 -41.80 -0.87 10.73
N PRO A 104 -40.97 -0.80 9.68
CA PRO A 104 -39.52 -0.98 9.84
C PRO A 104 -38.96 0.22 10.60
N ALA A 105 -38.64 0.03 11.87
CA ALA A 105 -37.86 0.98 12.66
C ALA A 105 -36.42 1.04 12.10
N PRO A 106 -35.74 2.20 12.23
CA PRO A 106 -34.57 2.57 11.43
C PRO A 106 -33.36 1.69 11.76
N SER A 107 -32.51 1.50 10.75
CA SER A 107 -31.22 0.81 10.83
C SER A 107 -30.37 1.34 12.00
N ASP A 108 -30.45 0.68 13.16
CA ASP A 108 -29.59 0.94 14.31
C ASP A 108 -28.28 0.17 14.09
N THR A 109 -27.31 0.83 13.48
CA THR A 109 -25.98 0.29 13.10
C THR A 109 -25.04 0.08 14.29
N LYS A 110 -25.51 0.19 15.54
CA LYS A 110 -24.63 0.21 16.72
C LYS A 110 -23.91 -1.11 17.05
N TYR A 111 -24.19 -2.19 16.31
CA TYR A 111 -23.56 -3.51 16.48
C TYR A 111 -23.29 -4.22 15.15
N ALA A 112 -22.68 -3.56 14.16
CA ALA A 112 -22.19 -4.25 12.96
C ALA A 112 -21.06 -5.22 13.35
N SER A 113 -21.43 -6.41 13.81
CA SER A 113 -20.56 -7.46 14.36
C SER A 113 -20.59 -8.69 13.44
N PHE A 114 -20.33 -8.45 12.15
CA PHE A 114 -20.12 -9.52 11.16
C PHE A 114 -18.80 -9.29 10.41
N PRO A 115 -17.65 -9.53 11.05
CA PRO A 115 -16.33 -9.42 10.41
C PRO A 115 -16.11 -10.37 9.22
N ASN A 116 -17.01 -11.33 8.98
CA ASN A 116 -16.88 -12.35 7.94
C ASN A 116 -17.66 -12.05 6.64
N HIS A 117 -18.23 -10.86 6.48
CA HIS A 117 -19.21 -10.59 5.41
C HIS A 117 -19.03 -9.25 4.66
N ILE A 118 -17.81 -8.72 4.62
CA ILE A 118 -17.45 -7.65 3.68
C ILE A 118 -16.44 -8.24 2.70
N SER A 119 -16.85 -8.45 1.46
CA SER A 119 -15.95 -8.92 0.40
C SER A 119 -15.05 -7.77 -0.06
N ALA A 120 -13.79 -8.08 -0.34
CA ALA A 120 -12.88 -7.09 -0.92
C ALA A 120 -13.37 -6.66 -2.30
N ASN A 121 -13.14 -5.40 -2.66
CA ASN A 121 -13.38 -4.92 -4.02
C ASN A 121 -12.41 -5.65 -4.96
N GLN A 122 -12.93 -6.61 -5.73
CA GLN A 122 -12.10 -7.49 -6.55
C GLN A 122 -11.39 -6.72 -7.66
N HIS A 123 -12.02 -5.68 -8.21
CA HIS A 123 -11.39 -4.83 -9.22
C HIS A 123 -10.15 -4.12 -8.68
N MET A 124 -10.19 -3.62 -7.44
CA MET A 124 -9.02 -3.03 -6.79
C MET A 124 -7.90 -4.05 -6.62
N VAL A 125 -8.23 -5.26 -6.16
CA VAL A 125 -7.25 -6.33 -5.92
C VAL A 125 -6.62 -6.82 -7.21
N GLU A 126 -7.41 -7.07 -8.26
CA GLU A 126 -6.96 -7.72 -9.48
C GLU A 126 -6.37 -6.76 -10.53
N LYS A 127 -6.79 -5.49 -10.54
CA LYS A 127 -6.46 -4.56 -11.65
C LYS A 127 -5.68 -3.33 -11.22
N VAL A 128 -5.81 -2.89 -9.98
CA VAL A 128 -5.23 -1.62 -9.53
C VAL A 128 -4.04 -1.80 -8.59
N HIS A 129 -4.16 -2.70 -7.62
CA HIS A 129 -3.12 -2.89 -6.60
C HIS A 129 -1.77 -3.26 -7.18
N ASP A 130 -1.73 -4.15 -8.16
CA ASP A 130 -0.46 -4.62 -8.75
C ASP A 130 0.28 -3.51 -9.49
N ILE A 131 -0.46 -2.64 -10.19
CA ILE A 131 0.11 -1.48 -10.87
C ILE A 131 0.73 -0.54 -9.84
N ILE A 132 -0.04 -0.14 -8.82
CA ILE A 132 0.42 0.82 -7.81
C ILE A 132 1.62 0.28 -7.02
N LYS A 133 1.59 -1.00 -6.64
CA LYS A 133 2.71 -1.64 -5.93
C LYS A 133 3.98 -1.63 -6.77
N LYS A 134 3.88 -2.06 -8.04
CA LYS A 134 5.02 -2.08 -8.95
C LYS A 134 5.65 -0.70 -9.08
N GLU A 135 4.86 0.32 -9.35
CA GLU A 135 5.36 1.69 -9.51
C GLU A 135 5.98 2.23 -8.21
N SER A 136 5.43 1.84 -7.05
CA SER A 136 5.95 2.23 -5.73
C SER A 136 7.28 1.54 -5.39
N GLU A 137 7.39 0.24 -5.69
CA GLU A 137 8.61 -0.56 -5.50
C GLU A 137 9.74 -0.05 -6.41
N GLU A 138 9.42 0.24 -7.67
CA GLU A 138 10.37 0.81 -8.61
C GLU A 138 10.86 2.19 -8.14
N LEU A 139 9.94 3.06 -7.71
CA LEU A 139 10.30 4.37 -7.15
C LEU A 139 11.24 4.26 -5.96
N ALA A 140 10.94 3.38 -5.01
CA ALA A 140 11.78 3.17 -3.82
C ALA A 140 13.20 2.73 -4.22
N SER A 141 13.31 1.76 -5.13
CA SER A 141 14.59 1.27 -5.63
C SER A 141 15.42 2.38 -6.32
N LEU A 142 14.78 3.17 -7.19
CA LEU A 142 15.48 4.23 -7.92
C LEU A 142 15.95 5.35 -6.98
N VAL A 143 15.10 5.75 -6.04
CA VAL A 143 15.44 6.78 -5.04
C VAL A 143 16.59 6.32 -4.15
N ASP A 144 16.60 5.07 -3.70
CA ASP A 144 17.67 4.53 -2.86
C ASP A 144 19.02 4.50 -3.60
N GLN A 145 19.02 4.14 -4.89
CA GLN A 145 20.22 4.17 -5.73
C GLN A 145 20.75 5.61 -5.92
N VAL A 146 19.88 6.57 -6.20
CA VAL A 146 20.26 7.99 -6.32
C VAL A 146 20.76 8.54 -4.99
N LYS A 147 20.10 8.20 -3.88
CA LYS A 147 20.54 8.59 -2.53
C LYS A 147 21.94 8.07 -2.22
N LEU A 148 22.20 6.80 -2.54
CA LEU A 148 23.53 6.22 -2.40
C LEU A 148 24.56 6.95 -3.27
N TRP A 149 24.23 7.22 -4.52
CA TRP A 149 25.09 7.98 -5.43
C TRP A 149 25.44 9.36 -4.87
N VAL A 150 24.43 10.15 -4.48
CA VAL A 150 24.63 11.48 -3.87
C VAL A 150 25.50 11.37 -2.61
N THR A 151 25.22 10.40 -1.74
CA THR A 151 26.00 10.20 -0.50
C THR A 151 27.48 9.91 -0.79
N LEU A 152 27.78 9.15 -1.85
CA LEU A 152 29.16 8.83 -2.23
C LEU A 152 29.87 9.94 -2.99
N THR A 153 29.13 10.89 -3.58
CA THR A 153 29.70 12.05 -4.29
C THR A 153 29.84 13.29 -3.42
N LEU A 154 29.31 13.27 -2.18
CA LEU A 154 29.50 14.37 -1.24
C LEU A 154 30.99 14.66 -1.01
N PRO A 155 31.43 15.91 -1.20
CA PRO A 155 32.80 16.30 -0.93
C PRO A 155 33.11 16.24 0.56
N LYS A 156 34.40 16.18 0.89
CA LYS A 156 34.85 16.28 2.28
C LYS A 156 34.44 17.64 2.86
N ILE A 157 34.06 17.65 4.14
CA ILE A 157 33.77 18.89 4.85
C ILE A 157 35.08 19.66 5.01
N GLU A 158 35.09 20.89 4.52
CA GLU A 158 36.17 21.85 4.75
C GLU A 158 35.81 22.68 6.00
N GLU A 159 36.79 22.96 6.88
CA GLU A 159 36.62 23.76 8.11
C GLU A 159 36.42 25.26 7.84
#